data_AF-A0A147KI92-F1
#
_entry.id   AF-A0A147KI92-F1
#
_cell.length_a   1.000
_cell.length_b   1.000
_cell.length_c   1.000
_cell.angle_alpha   90.00
_cell.angle_beta   90.00
_cell.angle_gamma   90.00
#
_symmetry.space_group_name_H-M   'P 1'
#
loop_
_entity.id
_entity.type
_entity.pdbx_description
1 polymer ?
#
loop_
_entity_poly.entity_id
_entity_poly.type
_entity_poly.pdbx_seq_one_letter_code
_entity_poly.pdbx_strand_id
1 'polypeptide(L)'
;EALRTLVVETGGLPRRVPAGVLASDLPALEHLELWFGVEDYGGTTTVDDLAPLLAGERFPALRRLGLRNSEWGDDLVRRLADAPVTQRVKVLDLSGHVLTDAGGEVLAAAPAFRGLERLVIHHHFLTEEMEERLRAALTGVDVDLDGRREPEVYKDEVFYYPQVTE
;
A
#
# COMPACT_ATOMS: atom_id res chain seq x y z
N GLU A 1 0.02 22.12 19.52
CA GLU A 1 -0.78 21.27 18.61
C GLU A 1 0.01 20.01 18.28
N ALA A 2 -0.64 18.87 18.06
CA ALA A 2 0.02 17.61 17.74
C ALA A 2 -0.24 17.24 16.27
N LEU A 3 0.76 16.66 15.59
CA LEU A 3 0.65 16.26 14.19
C LEU A 3 -0.32 15.08 14.05
N ARG A 4 -1.36 15.24 13.21
CA ARG A 4 -2.38 14.20 12.95
C ARG A 4 -2.29 13.56 11.58
N THR A 5 -1.78 14.30 10.60
CA THR A 5 -1.62 13.83 9.22
C THR A 5 -0.19 14.07 8.78
N LEU A 6 0.42 13.05 8.21
CA LEU A 6 1.72 13.12 7.56
C LEU A 6 1.62 12.44 6.20
N VAL A 7 1.85 13.21 5.14
CA VAL A 7 1.94 12.71 3.77
C VAL A 7 3.35 12.99 3.29
N VAL A 8 4.03 11.98 2.78
CA VAL A 8 5.32 12.09 2.11
C VAL A 8 5.16 11.59 0.68
N GLU A 9 5.16 12.52 -0.26
CA GLU A 9 4.98 12.27 -1.68
C GLU A 9 6.27 12.57 -2.44
N THR A 10 6.75 11.60 -3.21
CA THR A 10 8.00 11.70 -3.99
C THR A 10 8.02 10.63 -5.08
N GLY A 11 8.70 10.91 -6.19
CA GLY A 11 8.97 9.94 -7.26
C GLY A 11 9.98 8.85 -6.86
N GLY A 12 10.68 8.99 -5.73
CA GLY A 12 11.63 8.01 -5.21
C GLY A 12 12.00 8.26 -3.75
N LEU A 13 11.39 7.53 -2.81
CA LEU A 13 11.54 7.70 -1.36
C LEU A 13 12.83 7.04 -0.84
N PRO A 14 13.79 7.82 -0.33
CA PRO A 14 15.00 7.25 0.22
C PRO A 14 14.74 6.65 1.61
N ARG A 15 15.32 5.48 1.90
CA ARG A 15 15.13 4.70 3.16
C ARG A 15 15.27 5.49 4.46
N ARG A 16 16.07 6.57 4.45
CA ARG A 16 16.25 7.45 5.62
C ARG A 16 14.97 8.15 6.06
N VAL A 17 14.03 8.37 5.13
CA VAL A 17 12.78 9.09 5.40
C VAL A 17 11.82 8.24 6.23
N PRO A 18 11.40 7.03 5.81
CA PRO A 18 10.58 6.17 6.66
C PRO A 18 11.29 5.84 7.98
N ALA A 19 12.62 5.63 7.97
CA ALA A 19 13.37 5.44 9.21
C ALA A 19 13.22 6.64 10.20
N GLY A 20 13.30 7.88 9.69
CA GLY A 20 13.09 9.07 10.51
C GLY A 20 11.65 9.24 11.01
N VAL A 21 10.67 8.94 10.15
CA VAL A 21 9.25 8.94 10.54
C VAL A 21 8.99 7.92 11.64
N LEU A 22 9.47 6.68 11.47
CA LEU A 22 9.30 5.60 12.44
C LEU A 22 10.09 5.83 13.73
N ALA A 23 11.16 6.62 13.72
CA ALA A 23 11.87 7.04 14.93
C ALA A 23 11.13 8.16 15.70
N SER A 24 10.22 8.89 15.05
CA SER A 24 9.54 10.06 15.62
C SER A 24 8.40 9.67 16.56
N ASP A 25 8.30 10.34 17.71
CA ASP A 25 7.16 10.17 18.63
C ASP A 25 5.96 10.99 18.15
N LEU A 26 5.04 10.32 17.44
CA LEU A 26 3.82 10.93 16.87
C LEU A 26 2.58 10.19 17.41
N PRO A 27 2.27 10.30 18.72
CA PRO A 27 1.21 9.50 19.34
C PRO A 27 -0.19 9.90 18.86
N ALA A 28 -0.34 11.11 18.33
CA ALA A 28 -1.60 11.64 17.80
C ALA A 28 -1.73 11.47 16.26
N LEU A 29 -0.80 10.76 15.60
CA LEU A 29 -0.86 10.56 14.15
C LEU A 29 -2.02 9.62 13.81
N GLU A 30 -2.98 10.14 13.05
CA GLU A 30 -4.19 9.43 12.61
C GLU A 30 -4.11 9.02 11.14
N HIS A 31 -3.33 9.74 10.33
CA HIS A 31 -3.12 9.49 8.91
C HIS A 31 -1.63 9.54 8.55
N LEU A 32 -1.11 8.45 8.01
CA LEU A 32 0.20 8.36 7.39
C LEU A 32 0.06 7.93 5.93
N GLU A 33 0.68 8.66 5.01
CA GLU A 33 0.79 8.29 3.60
C GLU A 33 2.25 8.40 3.15
N LEU A 34 2.77 7.33 2.55
CA LEU A 34 4.12 7.24 2.01
C LEU A 34 4.06 6.80 0.55
N TRP A 35 4.62 7.61 -0.34
CA TRP A 35 4.81 7.26 -1.74
C TRP A 35 6.25 6.83 -1.95
N PHE A 36 6.47 5.59 -2.39
CA PHE A 36 7.82 5.02 -2.45
C PHE A 36 8.55 5.36 -3.75
N GLY A 37 7.82 5.49 -4.85
CA GLY A 37 8.40 5.73 -6.16
C GLY A 37 9.34 4.61 -6.61
N VAL A 38 10.29 4.95 -7.49
CA VAL A 38 11.25 4.01 -8.09
C VAL A 38 12.70 4.45 -7.87
N GLU A 39 13.62 3.51 -8.08
CA GLU A 39 15.06 3.73 -7.86
C GLU A 39 15.63 4.85 -8.75
N ASP A 40 15.14 4.98 -9.98
CA ASP A 40 15.58 6.02 -10.94
C ASP A 40 15.37 7.46 -10.42
N TYR A 41 14.45 7.66 -9.48
CA TYR A 41 14.21 8.93 -8.81
C TYR A 41 14.74 8.97 -7.37
N GLY A 42 15.61 8.03 -6.98
CA GLY A 42 16.24 7.97 -5.65
C GLY A 42 15.51 7.10 -4.63
N GLY A 43 14.52 6.32 -5.06
CA GLY A 43 13.80 5.35 -4.23
C GLY A 43 14.72 4.25 -3.74
N THR A 44 14.85 4.12 -2.42
CA THR A 44 15.64 3.04 -1.79
C THR A 44 14.90 2.38 -0.63
N THR A 45 13.63 2.73 -0.44
CA THR A 45 12.77 2.12 0.58
C THR A 45 12.26 0.76 0.09
N THR A 46 12.38 -0.24 0.94
CA THR A 46 11.86 -1.59 0.73
C THR A 46 10.73 -1.89 1.71
N VAL A 47 9.99 -2.98 1.48
CA VAL A 47 8.96 -3.45 2.42
C VAL A 47 9.52 -3.74 3.82
N ASP A 48 10.78 -4.20 3.91
CA ASP A 48 11.40 -4.56 5.18
C ASP A 48 11.71 -3.33 6.05
N ASP A 49 11.95 -2.16 5.43
CA ASP A 49 12.11 -0.89 6.15
C ASP A 49 10.82 -0.45 6.88
N LEU A 50 9.68 -1.04 6.53
CA LEU A 50 8.37 -0.77 7.16
C LEU A 50 8.05 -1.70 8.33
N ALA A 51 8.92 -2.65 8.67
CA ALA A 51 8.63 -3.67 9.69
C ALA A 51 8.08 -3.11 11.02
N PRO A 52 8.62 -2.02 11.61
CA PRO A 52 8.06 -1.45 12.85
C PRO A 52 6.65 -0.86 12.68
N LEU A 53 6.35 -0.32 11.49
CA LEU A 53 5.02 0.17 11.15
C LEU A 53 4.03 -0.99 11.05
N LEU A 54 4.41 -2.04 10.31
CA LEU A 54 3.58 -3.21 10.07
C LEU A 54 3.29 -3.99 11.36
N ALA A 55 4.30 -4.10 12.24
CA ALA A 55 4.17 -4.68 13.58
C ALA A 55 3.21 -3.88 14.49
N GLY A 56 2.78 -2.69 14.08
CA GLY A 56 1.87 -1.86 14.85
C GLY A 56 2.50 -1.22 16.09
N GLU A 57 3.83 -1.21 16.19
CA GLU A 57 4.61 -0.67 17.31
C GLU A 57 4.63 0.86 17.31
N ARG A 58 4.32 1.48 16.17
CA ARG A 58 4.25 2.94 15.98
C ARG A 58 2.81 3.43 15.82
N PHE A 59 2.60 4.70 16.14
CA PHE A 59 1.38 5.46 15.85
C PHE A 59 0.09 4.78 16.38
N PRO A 60 -0.12 4.78 17.71
CA PRO A 60 -1.26 4.09 18.32
C PRO A 60 -2.63 4.67 17.91
N ALA A 61 -2.67 5.92 17.45
CA ALA A 61 -3.88 6.58 16.95
C ALA A 61 -4.14 6.37 15.45
N LEU A 62 -3.28 5.63 14.73
CA LEU A 62 -3.36 5.54 13.27
C LEU A 62 -4.66 4.88 12.80
N ARG A 63 -5.39 5.56 11.92
CA ARG A 63 -6.65 5.10 11.31
C ARG A 63 -6.60 5.03 9.80
N ARG A 64 -5.74 5.81 9.15
CA ARG A 64 -5.58 5.81 7.70
C ARG A 64 -4.12 5.56 7.36
N LEU A 65 -3.88 4.57 6.52
CA LEU A 65 -2.55 4.20 6.09
C LEU A 65 -2.52 4.10 4.56
N GLY A 66 -1.78 5.00 3.93
CA GLY A 66 -1.42 4.92 2.53
C GLY A 66 0.02 4.45 2.39
N LEU A 67 0.21 3.31 1.75
CA LEU A 67 1.51 2.82 1.33
C LEU A 67 1.38 2.68 -0.18
N ARG A 68 2.03 3.57 -0.92
CA ARG A 68 1.68 3.83 -2.32
C ARG A 68 2.90 3.81 -3.21
N ASN A 69 2.64 3.53 -4.48
CA ASN A 69 3.59 3.75 -5.56
C ASN A 69 4.90 2.97 -5.37
N SER A 70 4.88 1.65 -5.58
CA SER A 70 6.10 0.84 -5.62
C SER A 70 5.97 -0.40 -6.51
N GLU A 71 7.10 -0.94 -6.92
CA GLU A 71 7.19 -2.17 -7.73
C GLU A 71 6.89 -3.46 -6.94
N TRP A 72 6.85 -3.38 -5.61
CA TRP A 72 6.75 -4.53 -4.70
C TRP A 72 5.36 -4.67 -4.07
N GLY A 73 4.30 -4.30 -4.80
CA GLY A 73 2.91 -4.31 -4.32
C GLY A 73 2.41 -5.65 -3.80
N ASP A 74 2.65 -6.73 -4.56
CA ASP A 74 2.24 -8.08 -4.14
C ASP A 74 2.94 -8.52 -2.84
N ASP A 75 4.21 -8.17 -2.66
CA ASP A 75 4.97 -8.48 -1.44
C ASP A 75 4.51 -7.66 -0.24
N LEU A 76 4.17 -6.39 -0.45
CA LEU A 76 3.54 -5.56 0.57
C LEU A 76 2.23 -6.17 1.06
N VAL A 77 1.36 -6.58 0.14
CA VAL A 77 0.09 -7.23 0.49
C VAL A 77 0.30 -8.48 1.33
N ARG A 78 1.26 -9.34 0.96
CA ARG A 78 1.61 -10.53 1.76
C ARG A 78 2.05 -10.17 3.16
N ARG A 79 2.88 -9.14 3.32
CA ARG A 79 3.31 -8.67 4.65
C ARG A 79 2.13 -8.10 5.44
N LEU A 80 1.24 -7.35 4.80
CA LEU A 80 0.06 -6.76 5.44
C LEU A 80 -0.95 -7.82 5.90
N ALA A 81 -1.08 -8.94 5.19
CA ALA A 81 -2.01 -10.02 5.52
C ALA A 81 -1.80 -10.58 6.94
N ASP A 82 -0.58 -10.49 7.47
CA ASP A 82 -0.21 -10.90 8.83
C ASP A 82 0.15 -9.73 9.76
N ALA A 83 0.11 -8.49 9.27
CA ALA A 83 0.60 -7.32 9.99
C ALA A 83 -0.42 -6.81 11.03
N PRO A 84 -0.06 -6.68 12.32
CA PRO A 84 -0.94 -6.13 13.35
C PRO A 84 -1.52 -4.73 13.04
N VAL A 85 -0.82 -3.91 12.24
CA VAL A 85 -1.32 -2.59 11.85
C VAL A 85 -2.66 -2.64 11.10
N THR A 86 -2.92 -3.71 10.33
CA THR A 86 -4.16 -3.85 9.55
C THR A 86 -5.40 -3.99 10.44
N GLN A 87 -5.25 -4.50 11.65
CA GLN A 87 -6.33 -4.59 12.63
C GLN A 87 -6.68 -3.24 13.26
N ARG A 88 -5.80 -2.24 13.16
CA ARG A 88 -5.98 -0.91 13.76
C ARG A 88 -6.58 0.10 12.79
N VAL A 89 -6.11 0.07 11.55
CA VAL A 89 -6.50 1.02 10.52
C VAL A 89 -7.92 0.74 10.02
N LYS A 90 -8.57 1.79 9.54
CA LYS A 90 -9.91 1.78 8.95
C LYS A 90 -9.86 1.97 7.45
N VAL A 91 -8.91 2.75 6.98
CA VAL A 91 -8.67 2.98 5.54
C VAL A 91 -7.26 2.52 5.22
N LEU A 92 -7.15 1.65 4.23
CA LEU A 92 -5.89 1.21 3.65
C LEU A 92 -5.87 1.63 2.17
N ASP A 93 -4.83 2.35 1.78
CA ASP A 93 -4.60 2.76 0.40
C ASP A 93 -3.31 2.11 -0.11
N LEU A 94 -3.45 1.26 -1.14
CA LEU A 94 -2.41 0.52 -1.83
C LEU A 94 -2.31 0.95 -3.31
N SER A 95 -2.58 2.22 -3.59
CA SER A 95 -2.62 2.73 -4.96
C SER A 95 -1.23 2.92 -5.55
N GLY A 96 -1.12 2.74 -6.87
CA GLY A 96 0.07 3.01 -7.66
C GLY A 96 1.08 1.87 -7.66
N HIS A 97 0.72 0.69 -7.14
CA HIS A 97 1.62 -0.45 -7.11
C HIS A 97 1.61 -1.26 -8.40
N VAL A 98 2.71 -1.97 -8.63
CA VAL A 98 2.66 -3.23 -9.38
C VAL A 98 1.97 -4.27 -8.49
N LEU A 99 0.63 -4.27 -8.54
CA LEU A 99 -0.22 -5.22 -7.85
C LEU A 99 -0.94 -6.08 -8.89
N THR A 100 -0.69 -7.38 -8.84
CA THR A 100 -1.23 -8.37 -9.79
C THR A 100 -2.23 -9.29 -9.09
N ASP A 101 -2.85 -10.21 -9.84
CA ASP A 101 -3.76 -11.20 -9.28
C ASP A 101 -3.13 -12.03 -8.15
N ALA A 102 -1.80 -12.19 -8.13
CA ALA A 102 -1.10 -12.87 -7.04
C ALA A 102 -1.24 -12.12 -5.70
N GLY A 103 -1.22 -10.79 -5.70
CA GLY A 103 -1.57 -9.97 -4.52
C GLY A 103 -3.07 -9.92 -4.29
N GLY A 104 -3.88 -9.84 -5.36
CA GLY A 104 -5.34 -9.88 -5.30
C GLY A 104 -5.87 -11.12 -4.56
N GLU A 105 -5.32 -12.29 -4.83
CA GLU A 105 -5.73 -13.54 -4.14
C GLU A 105 -5.44 -13.49 -2.64
N VAL A 106 -4.33 -12.89 -2.24
CA VAL A 106 -4.00 -12.71 -0.81
C VAL A 106 -4.99 -11.77 -0.16
N LEU A 107 -5.31 -10.63 -0.81
CA LEU A 107 -6.33 -9.69 -0.34
C LEU A 107 -7.70 -10.36 -0.17
N ALA A 108 -8.13 -11.19 -1.12
CA ALA A 108 -9.40 -11.91 -1.06
C ALA A 108 -9.44 -12.95 0.07
N ALA A 109 -8.33 -13.66 0.29
CA ALA A 109 -8.28 -14.78 1.24
C ALA A 109 -8.08 -14.31 2.69
N ALA A 110 -7.23 -13.31 2.91
CA ALA A 110 -6.73 -12.94 4.23
C ALA A 110 -7.81 -12.28 5.12
N PRO A 111 -8.07 -12.81 6.33
CA PRO A 111 -9.02 -12.20 7.27
C PRO A 111 -8.66 -10.78 7.71
N ALA A 112 -7.37 -10.41 7.66
CA ALA A 112 -6.86 -9.12 8.11
C ALA A 112 -7.55 -7.91 7.45
N PHE A 113 -7.99 -8.04 6.20
CA PHE A 113 -8.59 -6.93 5.44
C PHE A 113 -10.11 -6.79 5.63
N ARG A 114 -10.77 -7.79 6.22
CA ARG A 114 -12.24 -7.80 6.38
C ARG A 114 -12.76 -6.81 7.42
N GLY A 115 -11.87 -6.28 8.27
CA GLY A 115 -12.21 -5.27 9.28
C GLY A 115 -12.05 -3.81 8.82
N LEU A 116 -11.57 -3.60 7.59
CA LEU A 116 -11.43 -2.28 6.99
C LEU A 116 -12.81 -1.66 6.72
N GLU A 117 -12.88 -0.34 6.81
CA GLU A 117 -14.02 0.43 6.31
C GLU A 117 -13.85 0.70 4.81
N ARG A 118 -12.61 0.96 4.37
CA ARG A 118 -12.29 1.22 2.96
C ARG A 118 -10.93 0.64 2.56
N LEU A 119 -10.87 0.06 1.36
CA LEU A 119 -9.66 -0.36 0.67
C LEU A 119 -9.59 0.35 -0.68
N VAL A 120 -8.52 1.10 -0.91
CA VAL A 120 -8.28 1.81 -2.18
C VAL A 120 -7.09 1.18 -2.89
N ILE A 121 -7.27 0.82 -4.14
CA ILE A 121 -6.25 0.26 -5.01
C ILE A 121 -6.41 0.92 -6.38
N HIS A 122 -6.05 2.19 -6.49
CA HIS A 122 -6.02 2.89 -7.77
C HIS A 122 -4.71 2.61 -8.51
N HIS A 123 -4.69 2.51 -9.84
CA HIS A 123 -3.48 2.18 -10.62
C HIS A 123 -2.87 0.85 -10.17
N HIS A 124 -3.41 -0.24 -10.70
CA HIS A 124 -3.07 -1.64 -10.42
C HIS A 124 -3.18 -2.48 -11.70
N PHE A 125 -2.75 -3.74 -11.63
CA PHE A 125 -2.73 -4.69 -12.76
C PHE A 125 -3.54 -5.95 -12.46
N LEU A 126 -4.59 -5.83 -11.65
CA LEU A 126 -5.56 -6.91 -11.43
C LEU A 126 -6.38 -7.11 -12.69
N THR A 127 -6.72 -8.36 -12.97
CA THR A 127 -7.71 -8.69 -14.01
C THR A 127 -9.12 -8.31 -13.55
N GLU A 128 -10.04 -8.15 -14.50
CA GLU A 128 -11.45 -7.90 -14.19
C GLU A 128 -12.05 -9.01 -13.30
N GLU A 129 -11.71 -10.27 -13.58
CA GLU A 129 -12.14 -11.41 -12.76
C GLU A 129 -11.66 -11.27 -11.31
N MET A 130 -10.40 -10.86 -11.12
CA MET A 130 -9.86 -10.66 -9.78
C MET A 130 -10.50 -9.46 -9.08
N GLU A 131 -10.80 -8.37 -9.78
CA GLU A 131 -11.53 -7.23 -9.20
C GLU A 131 -12.92 -7.64 -8.71
N GLU A 132 -13.67 -8.42 -9.49
CA GLU A 132 -14.97 -8.95 -9.08
C GLU A 132 -14.85 -9.85 -7.86
N ARG A 133 -13.86 -10.75 -7.85
CA ARG A 133 -13.56 -11.64 -6.74
C ARG A 133 -13.18 -10.88 -5.47
N LEU A 134 -12.40 -9.80 -5.57
CA LEU A 134 -12.07 -8.92 -4.43
C LEU A 134 -13.32 -8.30 -3.82
N ARG A 135 -14.18 -7.69 -4.65
CA ARG A 135 -15.44 -7.07 -4.19
C ARG A 135 -16.35 -8.11 -3.53
N ALA A 136 -16.38 -9.34 -4.04
CA ALA A 136 -17.15 -10.44 -3.47
C ALA A 136 -16.54 -10.99 -2.16
N ALA A 137 -15.22 -10.97 -2.00
CA ALA A 137 -14.54 -11.51 -0.82
C ALA A 137 -14.52 -10.55 0.38
N LEU A 138 -14.51 -9.23 0.11
CA LEU A 138 -14.44 -8.17 1.11
C LEU A 138 -15.81 -7.51 1.31
N THR A 139 -16.84 -8.34 1.52
CA THR A 139 -18.22 -7.84 1.73
C THR A 139 -18.29 -6.90 2.94
N GLY A 140 -18.83 -5.71 2.74
CA GLY A 140 -18.94 -4.68 3.78
C GLY A 140 -17.73 -3.72 3.86
N VAL A 141 -16.68 -3.96 3.09
CA VAL A 141 -15.59 -3.00 2.86
C VAL A 141 -15.95 -2.16 1.62
N ASP A 142 -15.76 -0.85 1.69
CA ASP A 142 -15.80 0.02 0.52
C ASP A 142 -14.52 -0.23 -0.31
N VAL A 143 -14.64 -0.94 -1.44
CA VAL A 143 -13.50 -1.37 -2.26
C VAL A 143 -13.46 -0.55 -3.56
N ASP A 144 -12.46 0.31 -3.66
CA ASP A 144 -12.20 1.20 -4.78
C ASP A 144 -11.03 0.66 -5.62
N LEU A 145 -11.32 0.21 -6.84
CA LEU A 145 -10.38 -0.43 -7.77
C LEU A 145 -10.34 0.32 -9.11
N ASP A 146 -10.45 1.65 -9.07
CA ASP A 146 -10.38 2.45 -10.31
C ASP A 146 -8.95 2.46 -10.90
N GLY A 147 -8.84 2.85 -12.17
CA GLY A 147 -7.53 3.07 -12.78
C GLY A 147 -6.74 1.79 -13.09
N ARG A 148 -7.41 0.65 -13.32
CA ARG A 148 -6.78 -0.58 -13.84
C ARG A 148 -5.86 -0.29 -15.02
N ARG A 149 -4.70 -0.94 -15.04
CA ARG A 149 -3.66 -0.84 -16.05
C ARG A 149 -3.47 -2.21 -16.72
N GLU A 150 -3.08 -2.16 -17.98
CA GLU A 150 -2.56 -3.32 -18.71
C GLU A 150 -1.03 -3.25 -18.67
N PRO A 151 -0.33 -4.38 -18.50
CA PRO A 151 1.12 -4.39 -18.60
C PRO A 151 1.57 -4.08 -20.04
N GLU A 152 2.75 -3.50 -20.18
CA GLU A 152 3.33 -3.25 -21.49
C GLU A 152 3.98 -4.52 -22.03
N VAL A 153 3.73 -4.83 -23.30
CA VAL A 153 4.36 -5.97 -23.98
C VAL A 153 5.34 -5.46 -25.03
N TYR A 154 6.62 -5.74 -24.84
CA TYR A 154 7.68 -5.37 -25.78
C TYR A 154 8.60 -6.56 -26.04
N LYS A 155 8.73 -6.96 -27.32
CA LYS A 155 9.55 -8.12 -27.74
C LYS A 155 9.26 -9.40 -26.95
N ASP A 156 7.98 -9.72 -26.76
CA ASP A 156 7.49 -10.88 -26.00
C ASP A 156 7.82 -10.87 -24.49
N GLU A 157 8.35 -9.76 -23.97
CA GLU A 157 8.53 -9.51 -22.54
C GLU A 157 7.41 -8.62 -22.00
N VAL A 158 6.96 -8.90 -20.77
CA VAL A 158 5.87 -8.20 -20.10
C VAL A 158 6.45 -7.30 -19.01
N PHE A 159 6.15 -6.01 -19.07
CA PHE A 159 6.64 -4.99 -18.16
C PHE A 159 5.48 -4.39 -17.36
N TYR A 160 5.70 -4.23 -16.07
CA TYR A 160 4.76 -3.61 -15.15
C TYR A 160 5.41 -2.36 -14.57
N TYR A 161 4.67 -1.26 -14.56
CA TYR A 161 5.17 0.02 -14.08
C TYR A 161 4.28 0.55 -12.96
N PRO A 162 4.84 0.88 -11.78
CA PRO A 162 4.11 1.57 -10.75
C PRO A 162 3.74 2.99 -11.22
N GLN A 163 2.92 3.69 -10.44
CA GLN A 163 2.50 5.04 -10.80
C GLN A 163 3.67 6.02 -10.76
N VAL A 164 4.22 6.39 -11.91
CA VAL A 164 5.26 7.41 -11.95
C VAL A 164 4.62 8.78 -11.68
N THR A 165 5.05 9.44 -10.61
CA THR A 165 4.77 10.86 -10.37
C THR A 165 6.01 11.65 -10.78
N GLU A 166 5.86 12.55 -11.76
CA GLU A 166 6.89 13.55 -12.12
C GLU A 166 7.12 14.56 -10.98
#